data_AF-A0A5J4PBV1-F1
#
_entry.id   AF-A0A5J4PBV1-F1
#
_cell.length_a   1.000
_cell.length_b   1.000
_cell.length_c   1.000
_cell.angle_alpha   90.00
_cell.angle_beta   90.00
_cell.angle_gamma   90.00
#
_symmetry.space_group_name_H-M   'P 1'
#
loop_
_entity.id
_entity.type
_entity.pdbx_description
1 polymer ?
#
loop_
_entity_poly.entity_id
_entity_poly.type
_entity_poly.pdbx_seq_one_letter_code
_entity_poly.pdbx_strand_id
1 'polypeptide(L)'
;IEPMSDVKPQIKQTFECHFDDRQIEILTTCINESHIFTESVTTETVKRIFDCELENYLRVKNNRLLAYFFTSLDDRNLITHYWQSVCQSNPFFLSSLKGKPLKQSDLSTATNESREKLPKGSEIIDKYLKELKKH
;
A
#
# COMPACT_ATOMS: atom_id res chain seq x y z
N ILE A 1 26.96 29.73 21.67
CA ILE A 1 26.70 29.29 20.29
C ILE A 1 26.34 27.82 20.40
N GLU A 2 25.04 27.52 20.48
CA GLU A 2 24.56 26.14 20.51
C GLU A 2 24.79 25.52 19.12
N PRO A 3 25.34 24.30 19.03
CA PRO A 3 25.28 23.54 17.80
C PRO A 3 23.99 22.72 17.76
N MET A 4 23.43 22.56 16.57
CA MET A 4 22.74 21.36 16.05
C MET A 4 21.52 21.74 15.22
N SER A 5 21.63 21.48 13.93
CA SER A 5 20.59 20.73 13.23
C SER A 5 21.29 19.74 12.30
N ASP A 6 21.69 18.61 12.87
CA ASP A 6 21.88 17.37 12.12
C ASP A 6 20.54 16.99 11.47
N VAL A 7 20.25 17.58 10.30
CA VAL A 7 19.24 17.03 9.41
C VAL A 7 19.84 15.75 8.86
N LYS A 8 19.60 14.63 9.55
CA LYS A 8 19.82 13.31 8.94
C LYS A 8 19.07 13.31 7.60
N PRO A 9 19.72 13.03 6.46
CA PRO A 9 19.00 12.85 5.22
C PRO A 9 17.98 11.74 5.45
N GLN A 10 16.70 12.10 5.34
CA GLN A 10 15.63 11.15 5.51
C GLN A 10 15.68 10.25 4.27
N ILE A 11 16.27 9.05 4.42
CA ILE A 11 16.32 8.06 3.35
C ILE A 11 14.87 7.74 3.01
N LYS A 12 14.43 8.18 1.83
CA LYS A 12 13.08 7.91 1.33
C LYS A 12 12.98 6.39 1.14
N GLN A 13 12.23 5.74 2.03
CA GLN A 13 12.00 4.31 1.93
C GLN A 13 11.13 4.03 0.71
N THR A 14 11.44 2.95 -0.02
CA THR A 14 10.73 2.52 -1.22
C THR A 14 10.13 1.14 -1.01
N PHE A 15 9.21 0.71 -1.87
CA PHE A 15 8.66 -0.65 -1.80
C PHE A 15 9.64 -1.74 -2.24
N GLU A 16 10.80 -1.40 -2.81
CA GLU A 16 11.83 -2.35 -3.27
C GLU A 16 11.26 -3.41 -4.25
N CYS A 17 10.28 -3.00 -5.07
CA CYS A 17 9.57 -3.86 -5.99
C CYS A 17 9.99 -3.63 -7.44
N HIS A 18 9.82 -4.66 -8.28
CA HIS A 18 10.13 -4.63 -9.70
C HIS A 18 8.94 -5.18 -10.50
N PHE A 19 7.85 -4.43 -10.54
CA PHE A 19 6.67 -4.81 -11.32
C PHE A 19 6.79 -4.38 -12.78
N ASP A 20 6.51 -5.29 -13.71
CA ASP A 20 6.33 -4.94 -15.12
C ASP A 20 4.93 -4.33 -15.39
N ASP A 21 4.72 -3.80 -16.59
CA ASP A 21 3.47 -3.14 -16.95
C ASP A 21 2.25 -4.07 -16.81
N ARG A 22 2.40 -5.36 -17.12
CA ARG A 22 1.31 -6.34 -17.00
C ARG A 22 1.00 -6.64 -15.54
N GLN A 23 2.02 -6.74 -14.69
CA GLN A 23 1.85 -6.89 -13.25
C GLN A 23 1.15 -5.65 -12.65
N ILE A 24 1.50 -4.45 -13.10
CA ILE A 24 0.79 -3.21 -12.72
C ILE A 24 -0.68 -3.24 -13.17
N GLU A 25 -0.99 -3.71 -14.37
CA GLU A 25 -2.38 -3.86 -14.84
C GLU A 25 -3.20 -4.84 -13.97
N ILE A 26 -2.61 -5.98 -13.60
CA ILE A 26 -3.23 -6.96 -12.69
C ILE A 26 -3.48 -6.33 -11.32
N LEU A 27 -2.48 -5.64 -10.74
CA LEU A 27 -2.60 -4.98 -9.45
C LEU A 27 -3.65 -3.87 -9.48
N THR A 28 -3.74 -3.12 -10.59
CA THR A 28 -4.76 -2.08 -10.79
C THR A 28 -6.16 -2.66 -10.80
N THR A 29 -6.37 -3.74 -11.55
CA THR A 29 -7.65 -4.45 -11.60
C THR A 29 -8.02 -5.00 -10.22
N CYS A 30 -7.05 -5.61 -9.52
CA CYS A 30 -7.20 -6.07 -8.15
C CYS A 30 -7.66 -4.97 -7.19
N ILE A 31 -6.99 -3.82 -7.18
CA ILE A 31 -7.30 -2.69 -6.30
C ILE A 31 -8.72 -2.17 -6.55
N ASN A 32 -9.11 -2.05 -7.83
CA ASN A 32 -10.42 -1.51 -8.22
C ASN A 32 -11.57 -2.48 -7.88
N GLU A 33 -11.44 -3.77 -8.21
CA GLU A 33 -12.47 -4.78 -7.93
C GLU A 33 -12.61 -5.09 -6.44
N SER A 34 -11.51 -5.05 -5.69
CA SER A 34 -11.56 -5.21 -4.22
C SER A 34 -12.09 -3.97 -3.51
N HIS A 35 -12.24 -2.84 -4.21
CA HIS A 35 -12.70 -1.57 -3.64
C HIS A 35 -11.89 -1.12 -2.41
N ILE A 36 -10.55 -1.24 -2.49
CA ILE A 36 -9.64 -0.76 -1.43
C ILE A 36 -9.78 0.75 -1.22
N PHE A 37 -9.88 1.51 -2.32
CA PHE A 37 -10.08 2.95 -2.30
C PHE A 37 -11.55 3.33 -2.53
N THR A 38 -11.90 4.56 -2.18
CA THR A 38 -13.25 5.09 -2.44
C THR A 38 -13.52 5.33 -3.91
N GLU A 39 -12.47 5.57 -4.69
CA GLU A 39 -12.49 5.86 -6.11
C GLU A 39 -11.63 4.83 -6.86
N SER A 40 -11.94 4.59 -8.12
CA SER A 40 -11.11 3.74 -8.97
C SER A 40 -9.81 4.45 -9.33
N VAL A 41 -8.73 3.68 -9.40
CA VAL A 41 -7.39 4.16 -9.75
C VAL A 41 -7.01 3.69 -11.15
N THR A 42 -6.09 4.42 -11.79
CA THR A 42 -5.51 4.05 -13.09
C THR A 42 -4.23 3.25 -12.91
N THR A 43 -3.75 2.60 -13.97
CA THR A 43 -2.45 1.91 -13.99
C THR A 43 -1.31 2.87 -13.65
N GLU A 44 -1.34 4.08 -14.19
CA GLU A 44 -0.39 5.16 -13.89
C GLU A 44 -0.42 5.53 -12.39
N THR A 45 -1.61 5.61 -11.80
CA THR A 45 -1.75 5.87 -10.35
C THR A 45 -1.09 4.76 -9.53
N VAL A 46 -1.32 3.48 -9.90
CA VAL A 46 -0.75 2.33 -9.19
C VAL A 46 0.77 2.27 -9.35
N LYS A 47 1.27 2.53 -10.56
CA LYS A 47 2.71 2.65 -10.82
C LYS A 47 3.35 3.72 -9.93
N ARG A 48 2.77 4.92 -9.89
CA ARG A 48 3.24 6.00 -9.01
C ARG A 48 3.18 5.68 -7.52
N ILE A 49 2.26 4.82 -7.05
CA ILE A 49 2.29 4.33 -5.66
C ILE A 49 3.57 3.53 -5.42
N PHE A 50 3.86 2.56 -6.29
CA PHE A 50 4.98 1.64 -6.12
C PHE A 50 6.34 2.33 -6.35
N ASP A 51 6.41 3.31 -7.26
CA ASP A 51 7.57 4.17 -7.46
C ASP A 51 7.76 5.20 -6.33
N CYS A 52 6.79 5.28 -5.41
CA CYS A 52 6.73 6.27 -4.34
C CYS A 52 6.68 7.72 -4.85
N GLU A 53 6.03 7.96 -5.99
CA GLU A 53 5.92 9.24 -6.70
C GLU A 53 4.48 9.76 -6.78
N LEU A 54 3.56 9.16 -6.05
CA LEU A 54 2.18 9.62 -6.02
C LEU A 54 2.06 10.95 -5.24
N GLU A 55 1.70 12.02 -5.94
CA GLU A 55 1.53 13.36 -5.34
C GLU A 55 0.15 13.55 -4.70
N ASN A 56 -0.87 12.87 -5.24
CA ASN A 56 -2.24 13.00 -4.79
C ASN A 56 -2.61 11.89 -3.81
N TYR A 57 -3.24 12.29 -2.71
CA TYR A 57 -3.71 11.36 -1.71
C TYR A 57 -4.87 10.49 -2.21
N LEU A 58 -4.84 9.19 -1.90
CA LEU A 58 -5.95 8.27 -2.11
C LEU A 58 -6.70 8.01 -0.80
N ARG A 59 -8.02 8.14 -0.85
CA ARG A 59 -8.87 7.84 0.31
C ARG A 59 -9.15 6.34 0.39
N VAL A 60 -8.66 5.72 1.45
CA VAL A 60 -8.81 4.30 1.73
C VAL A 60 -10.21 4.05 2.27
N LYS A 61 -10.99 3.22 1.58
CA LYS A 61 -12.35 2.83 1.98
C LYS A 61 -12.32 1.81 3.12
N ASN A 62 -11.38 0.86 3.06
CA ASN A 62 -11.23 -0.20 4.04
C ASN A 62 -9.75 -0.43 4.40
N ASN A 63 -9.33 0.08 5.55
CA ASN A 63 -7.94 -0.03 6.02
C ASN A 63 -7.48 -1.48 6.19
N ARG A 64 -8.37 -2.39 6.62
CA ARG A 64 -8.03 -3.82 6.78
C ARG A 64 -7.79 -4.48 5.42
N LEU A 65 -8.50 -4.06 4.38
CA LEU A 65 -8.31 -4.58 3.04
C LEU A 65 -7.04 -4.04 2.38
N LEU A 66 -6.73 -2.74 2.60
CA LEU A 66 -5.42 -2.17 2.23
C LEU A 66 -4.27 -2.91 2.92
N ALA A 67 -4.39 -3.13 4.23
CA ALA A 67 -3.36 -3.83 5.00
C ALA A 67 -3.21 -5.29 4.53
N TYR A 68 -4.32 -5.99 4.26
CA TYR A 68 -4.29 -7.33 3.70
C TYR A 68 -3.62 -7.38 2.32
N PHE A 69 -3.90 -6.40 1.45
CA PHE A 69 -3.27 -6.28 0.13
C PHE A 69 -1.74 -6.18 0.24
N PHE A 70 -1.22 -5.21 1.00
CA PHE A 70 0.23 -5.05 1.15
C PHE A 70 0.88 -6.21 1.90
N THR A 71 0.22 -6.75 2.94
CA THR A 71 0.71 -7.96 3.65
C THR A 71 0.77 -9.14 2.69
N SER A 72 -0.19 -9.28 1.78
CA SER A 72 -0.19 -10.38 0.81
C SER A 72 0.92 -10.24 -0.25
N LEU A 73 1.29 -9.02 -0.62
CA LEU A 73 2.46 -8.77 -1.49
C LEU A 73 3.77 -9.08 -0.75
N ASP A 74 3.87 -8.62 0.49
CA ASP A 74 4.97 -8.84 1.41
C ASP A 74 5.22 -10.35 1.66
N ASP A 75 4.17 -11.10 2.02
CA ASP A 75 4.24 -12.57 2.21
C ASP A 75 4.69 -13.33 0.93
N ARG A 76 4.64 -12.67 -0.23
CA ARG A 76 5.09 -13.21 -1.53
C ARG A 76 6.47 -12.68 -1.93
N ASN A 77 7.13 -11.90 -1.09
CA ASN A 77 8.40 -11.20 -1.35
C ASN A 77 8.35 -10.31 -2.59
N LEU A 78 7.19 -9.70 -2.87
CA LEU A 78 7.01 -8.79 -4.01
C LEU A 78 7.30 -7.33 -3.66
N ILE A 79 7.31 -7.02 -2.38
CA ILE A 79 7.66 -5.72 -1.81
C ILE A 79 8.47 -5.95 -0.52
N THR A 80 9.09 -4.90 -0.02
CA THR A 80 9.82 -4.90 1.25
C THR A 80 8.93 -5.23 2.47
N HIS A 81 9.47 -5.97 3.44
CA HIS A 81 8.82 -6.24 4.75
C HIS A 81 8.51 -4.96 5.55
N TYR A 82 9.17 -3.85 5.21
CA TYR A 82 8.99 -2.54 5.85
C TYR A 82 7.92 -1.66 5.19
N TRP A 83 7.02 -2.23 4.38
CA TRP A 83 6.03 -1.48 3.59
C TRP A 83 5.19 -0.49 4.42
N GLN A 84 4.91 -0.78 5.71
CA GLN A 84 4.18 0.15 6.58
C GLN A 84 4.98 1.43 6.85
N SER A 85 6.31 1.31 6.97
CA SER A 85 7.23 2.44 7.13
C SER A 85 7.40 3.21 5.83
N VAL A 86 7.35 2.52 4.68
CA VAL A 86 7.29 3.15 3.34
C VAL A 86 6.04 4.03 3.23
N CYS A 87 4.86 3.51 3.58
CA CYS A 87 3.60 4.25 3.56
C CYS A 87 3.59 5.44 4.55
N GLN A 88 4.30 5.35 5.68
CA GLN A 88 4.44 6.49 6.59
C GLN A 88 5.39 7.56 6.03
N SER A 89 6.51 7.13 5.43
CA SER A 89 7.52 8.03 4.86
C SER A 89 7.01 8.71 3.59
N ASN A 90 6.05 8.07 2.92
CA ASN A 90 5.43 8.56 1.69
C ASN A 90 3.89 8.51 1.86
N PRO A 91 3.25 9.59 2.35
CA PRO A 91 1.90 9.55 2.89
C PRO A 91 0.82 9.50 1.79
N PHE A 92 0.78 8.46 0.95
CA PHE A 92 -0.17 8.36 -0.17
C PHE A 92 -1.62 8.14 0.25
N PHE A 93 -1.86 7.68 1.49
CA PHE A 93 -3.15 7.12 1.90
C PHE A 93 -3.82 7.93 3.01
N LEU A 94 -5.07 8.31 2.80
CA LEU A 94 -5.91 8.95 3.81
C LEU A 94 -6.93 7.98 4.38
N SER A 95 -7.13 8.07 5.70
CA SER A 95 -8.27 7.42 6.35
C SER A 95 -9.60 7.97 5.82
N SER A 96 -10.57 7.09 5.55
CA SER A 96 -11.94 7.48 5.14
C SER A 96 -12.61 8.41 6.17
N LEU A 97 -12.47 8.10 7.46
CA LEU A 97 -13.21 8.79 8.54
C LEU A 97 -12.71 10.20 8.85
N LYS A 98 -11.39 10.42 8.82
CA LYS A 98 -10.78 11.66 9.30
C LYS A 98 -10.06 12.45 8.22
N GLY A 99 -9.90 11.88 7.01
CA GLY A 99 -9.13 12.50 5.94
C GLY A 99 -7.66 12.75 6.31
N LYS A 100 -7.15 12.05 7.34
CA LYS A 100 -5.77 12.17 7.81
C LYS A 100 -4.91 11.10 7.17
N PRO A 101 -3.64 11.41 6.86
CA PRO A 101 -2.66 10.40 6.45
C PRO A 101 -2.63 9.22 7.41
N LEU A 102 -2.63 8.01 6.86
CA LEU A 102 -2.45 6.79 7.64
C LEU A 102 -1.03 6.76 8.20
N LYS A 103 -0.92 6.49 9.50
CA LYS A 103 0.37 6.26 10.17
C LYS A 103 0.72 4.78 10.15
N GLN A 104 1.99 4.46 10.39
CA GLN A 104 2.42 3.07 10.57
C GLN A 104 1.60 2.36 11.66
N SER A 105 1.25 3.04 12.75
CA SER A 105 0.40 2.46 13.81
C SER A 105 -0.99 2.07 13.32
N ASP A 106 -1.60 2.89 12.45
CA ASP A 106 -2.93 2.61 11.88
C ASP A 106 -2.87 1.36 10.98
N LEU A 107 -1.79 1.25 10.18
CA LEU A 107 -1.54 0.10 9.31
C LEU A 107 -1.22 -1.16 10.13
N SER A 108 -0.44 -1.04 11.20
CA SER A 108 -0.12 -2.16 12.09
C SER A 108 -1.36 -2.74 12.77
N THR A 109 -2.25 -1.88 13.26
CA THR A 109 -3.53 -2.31 13.81
C THR A 109 -4.36 -3.02 12.74
N ALA A 110 -4.49 -2.43 11.54
CA ALA A 110 -5.26 -3.03 10.45
C ALA A 110 -4.69 -4.39 9.99
N THR A 111 -3.37 -4.56 9.98
CA THR A 111 -2.71 -5.85 9.69
C THR A 111 -3.08 -6.90 10.73
N ASN A 112 -2.98 -6.57 12.03
CA ASN A 112 -3.35 -7.51 13.09
C ASN A 112 -4.83 -7.91 13.00
N GLU A 113 -5.74 -6.95 12.83
CA GLU A 113 -7.16 -7.20 12.63
C GLU A 113 -7.48 -8.03 11.38
N SER A 114 -6.67 -7.91 10.32
CA SER A 114 -6.81 -8.73 9.11
C SER A 114 -6.37 -10.17 9.29
N ARG A 115 -5.40 -10.42 10.19
CA ARG A 115 -4.90 -11.76 10.55
C ARG A 115 -5.86 -12.49 11.49
N GLU A 116 -6.46 -11.77 12.43
CA GLU A 116 -7.48 -12.34 13.32
C GLU A 116 -8.75 -12.75 12.57
N LYS A 117 -9.13 -11.94 11.58
CA LYS A 117 -10.29 -12.22 10.72
C LYS A 117 -10.05 -11.67 9.32
N LEU A 118 -10.20 -12.54 8.33
CA LEU A 118 -10.07 -12.11 6.94
C LEU A 118 -11.07 -10.98 6.61
N PRO A 119 -10.62 -9.88 5.98
CA PRO A 119 -11.52 -8.82 5.56
C PRO A 119 -12.39 -9.32 4.39
N LYS A 120 -13.66 -8.89 4.36
CA LYS A 120 -14.54 -9.14 3.22
C LYS A 120 -13.93 -8.51 1.97
N GLY A 121 -13.84 -9.28 0.87
CA GLY A 121 -13.16 -8.87 -0.36
C GLY A 121 -11.70 -9.34 -0.47
N SER A 122 -11.15 -10.01 0.56
CA SER A 122 -9.80 -10.60 0.50
C SER A 122 -9.70 -11.70 -0.57
N GLU A 123 -10.79 -12.39 -0.85
CA GLU A 123 -10.86 -13.42 -1.90
C GLU A 123 -10.56 -12.87 -3.30
N ILE A 124 -10.88 -11.60 -3.56
CA ILE A 124 -10.57 -10.91 -4.82
C ILE A 124 -9.06 -10.65 -4.90
N ILE A 125 -8.45 -10.20 -3.80
CA ILE A 125 -7.00 -10.01 -3.70
C ILE A 125 -6.28 -11.34 -3.93
N ASP A 126 -6.72 -12.41 -3.28
CA ASP A 126 -6.12 -13.73 -3.43
C ASP A 126 -6.21 -14.26 -4.87
N LYS A 127 -7.32 -14.00 -5.56
CA LYS A 127 -7.50 -14.36 -6.98
C LYS A 127 -6.43 -13.69 -7.84
N TYR A 128 -6.29 -12.36 -7.77
CA TYR A 128 -5.35 -11.64 -8.62
C TYR A 128 -3.89 -11.88 -8.25
N LEU A 129 -3.56 -12.02 -6.96
CA LEU A 129 -2.19 -12.33 -6.55
C LEU A 129 -1.75 -13.76 -6.90
N LYS A 130 -2.69 -14.68 -7.17
CA LYS A 130 -2.39 -15.99 -7.76
C LYS A 130 -2.07 -15.87 -9.25
N GLU A 131 -2.72 -14.96 -9.97
CA GLU A 131 -2.43 -14.68 -11.38
C GLU A 131 -1.09 -13.97 -11.56
N LEU A 132 -0.76 -13.05 -10.63
CA LEU A 132 0.51 -12.32 -10.62
C LEU A 132 1.75 -13.23 -10.58
N LYS A 133 1.66 -14.41 -9.92
CA LYS A 133 2.74 -15.42 -9.84
C LYS A 133 2.92 -16.28 -11.09
N LYS A 134 1.99 -16.21 -12.05
CA LYS A 134 2.07 -16.99 -13.30
C LYS A 134 2.90 -16.28 -14.38
N HIS A 135 3.42 -15.11 -14.05
CA HIS A 135 4.27 -14.25 -14.85
C HIS A 135 5.54 -13.96 -14.06
#